data_AF-M2R0I4-F1
#
_entry.id   AF-M2R0I4-F1
#
_cell.length_a   1.000
_cell.length_b   1.000
_cell.length_c   1.000
_cell.angle_alpha   90.00
_cell.angle_beta   90.00
_cell.angle_gamma   90.00
#
_symmetry.space_group_name_H-M   'P 1'
#
loop_
_entity.id
_entity.type
_entity.pdbx_description
1 polymer ?
#
loop_
_entity_poly.entity_id
_entity_poly.type
_entity_poly.pdbx_seq_one_letter_code
_entity_poly.pdbx_strand_id
1 'polypeptide(L)' 'QAHDTEFKVISCIAKDFLTILGASVAVERLFSSSRHTCADTRCSLKAETITELMCVKEWIREGLLEIVPALKKKFFAA' A
#
# COMPACT_ATOMS: atom_id res chain seq x y z
N GLN A 1 -12.76 -16.86 -5.27
CA GLN A 1 -13.43 -17.19 -3.98
C GLN A 1 -14.62 -18.13 -4.20
N ALA A 2 -14.51 -19.15 -5.05
CA ALA A 2 -15.65 -20.01 -5.40
C ALA A 2 -15.82 -21.23 -4.46
N HIS A 3 -14.75 -21.71 -3.84
CA HIS A 3 -14.75 -22.93 -3.00
C HIS A 3 -14.46 -22.67 -1.50
N ASP A 4 -14.56 -21.42 -1.06
CA ASP A 4 -14.25 -21.02 0.31
C ASP A 4 -15.16 -21.71 1.35
N THR A 5 -16.41 -21.96 0.97
CA THR A 5 -17.42 -22.61 1.81
C THR A 5 -17.26 -24.13 1.86
N GLU A 6 -16.69 -24.74 0.81
CA GLU A 6 -16.52 -26.19 0.67
C GLU A 6 -15.24 -26.68 1.36
N PHE A 7 -14.15 -25.91 1.25
CA PHE A 7 -12.86 -26.24 1.86
C PHE A 7 -12.37 -25.13 2.77
N LYS A 8 -13.06 -24.88 3.88
CA LYS A 8 -12.75 -23.77 4.80
C LYS A 8 -11.30 -23.77 5.29
N VAL A 9 -10.79 -24.92 5.72
CA VAL A 9 -9.42 -25.04 6.27
C VAL A 9 -8.37 -24.81 5.18
N ILE A 10 -8.52 -25.47 4.03
CA ILE A 10 -7.58 -25.35 2.90
C ILE A 10 -7.64 -23.94 2.31
N SER A 11 -8.83 -23.34 2.24
CA SER A 11 -8.99 -21.97 1.75
C SER A 11 -8.35 -20.95 2.68
N CYS A 12 -8.37 -21.16 4.00
CA CYS A 12 -7.63 -20.32 4.94
C CYS A 12 -6.12 -20.41 4.66
N ILE A 13 -5.58 -21.63 4.64
CA ILE A 13 -4.17 -21.88 4.34
C ILE A 13 -3.77 -21.27 2.99
N ALA A 14 -4.58 -21.49 1.95
CA ALA A 14 -4.30 -20.94 0.63
C ALA A 14 -4.27 -19.41 0.64
N LYS A 15 -5.17 -18.75 1.38
CA LYS A 15 -5.12 -17.30 1.55
C LYS A 15 -3.86 -16.87 2.27
N ASP A 16 -3.52 -17.50 3.39
CA ASP A 16 -2.33 -17.16 4.18
C ASP A 16 -1.03 -17.29 3.37
N PHE A 17 -0.89 -18.34 2.56
CA PHE A 17 0.33 -18.59 1.78
C PHE A 17 0.37 -17.83 0.45
N LEU A 18 -0.75 -17.70 -0.27
CA LEU A 18 -0.78 -17.09 -1.60
C LEU A 18 -0.92 -15.56 -1.56
N THR A 19 -1.33 -14.97 -0.44
CA THR A 19 -1.29 -13.50 -0.28
C THR A 19 0.10 -12.97 0.00
N ILE A 20 1.02 -13.82 0.48
CA ILE A 20 2.43 -13.46 0.60
C ILE A 20 2.97 -13.31 -0.83
N LEU A 21 3.24 -12.07 -1.23
CA LEU A 21 3.88 -11.79 -2.51
C LEU A 21 5.22 -12.55 -2.59
N GLY A 22 5.32 -13.51 -3.51
CA GLY A 22 6.55 -14.27 -3.74
C GLY A 22 7.71 -13.45 -4.32
N ALA A 23 7.50 -12.15 -4.58
CA ALA A 23 8.51 -11.23 -5.09
C ALA A 23 8.39 -9.86 -4.43
N SER A 24 9.54 -9.23 -4.15
CA SER A 24 9.65 -7.86 -3.61
C SER A 24 9.19 -6.77 -4.57
N VAL A 25 8.68 -7.11 -5.76
CA VAL A 25 8.34 -6.16 -6.83
C VAL A 25 7.36 -5.08 -6.36
N ALA A 26 6.39 -5.42 -5.51
CA ALA A 26 5.47 -4.43 -4.94
C ALA A 26 6.21 -3.38 -4.08
N VAL A 27 7.13 -3.85 -3.23
CA VAL A 27 7.95 -3.00 -2.36
C VAL A 27 8.95 -2.17 -3.19
N GLU A 28 9.57 -2.76 -4.21
CA GLU A 28 10.48 -2.05 -5.11
C GLU A 28 9.78 -0.96 -5.92
N ARG A 29 8.56 -1.23 -6.41
CA ARG A 29 7.73 -0.22 -7.08
C ARG A 29 7.35 0.90 -6.12
N LEU A 30 6.98 0.56 -4.89
CA LEU A 30 6.67 1.54 -3.84
C LEU A 30 7.87 2.46 -3.58
N PHE A 31 9.06 1.91 -3.34
CA PHE A 31 10.30 2.69 -3.13
C PHE A 31 10.75 3.48 -4.35
N SER A 32 10.59 2.93 -5.56
CA SER A 32 10.90 3.65 -6.80
C SER A 32 10.01 4.89 -6.95
N SER A 33 8.72 4.75 -6.64
CA SER A 33 7.75 5.86 -6.68
C SER A 33 7.92 6.89 -5.56
N SER A 34 8.55 6.52 -4.43
CA SER A 34 8.76 7.42 -3.30
C SER A 34 10.03 8.27 -3.39
N ARG A 35 10.83 8.12 -4.46
CA ARG A 35 12.05 8.92 -4.67
C ARG A 35 11.81 10.41 -4.49
N HIS A 36 10.72 10.96 -5.03
CA HIS A 36 10.41 12.39 -4.91
C HIS A 36 10.07 12.79 -3.47
N THR A 37 9.35 11.94 -2.73
CA THR A 37 9.06 12.15 -1.31
C THR A 37 10.34 12.16 -0.46
N CYS A 38 11.30 11.27 -0.78
CA CYS A 38 12.56 11.15 -0.04
C CYS A 38 13.63 12.17 -0.44
N ALA A 39 13.63 12.64 -1.69
CA ALA A 39 14.73 13.44 -2.25
C ALA A 39 14.35 14.83 -2.76
N ASP A 40 13.12 15.03 -3.25
CA ASP A 40 12.73 16.22 -4.04
C ASP A 40 11.98 17.27 -3.19
N THR A 41 11.06 16.82 -2.33
CA THR A 41 10.52 17.69 -1.28
C THR A 41 11.60 17.92 -0.21
N ARG A 42 12.16 19.13 -0.14
CA ARG A 42 13.09 19.61 0.92
C ARG A 42 12.46 19.68 2.32
N CYS A 43 11.58 18.75 2.65
CA CYS A 43 11.03 18.58 3.98
C CYS A 43 12.01 17.69 4.73
N SER A 44 12.54 18.17 5.86
CA SER A 44 13.35 17.38 6.80
C SER A 44 12.47 16.34 7.52
N LEU A 45 11.80 15.49 6.75
CA LEU A 45 10.95 14.42 7.27
C LEU A 45 11.85 13.36 7.88
N LYS A 46 11.46 12.90 9.06
CA LYS A 46 12.09 11.74 9.68
C LYS A 46 11.74 10.49 8.86
N ALA A 47 12.61 9.48 8.93
CA ALA A 47 12.37 8.19 8.28
C ALA A 47 11.01 7.57 8.68
N GLU A 48 10.62 7.76 9.95
CA GLU A 48 9.31 7.37 10.48
C GLU A 48 8.16 8.03 9.68
N THR A 49 8.19 9.35 9.53
CA THR A 49 7.17 10.12 8.81
C THR A 49 7.11 9.76 7.32
N ILE A 50 8.26 9.49 6.69
CA ILE A 50 8.31 9.02 5.30
C ILE A 50 7.60 7.67 5.18
N THR A 51 7.84 6.76 6.12
CA THR A 51 7.24 5.43 6.13
C THR A 51 5.72 5.51 6.31
N GLU A 52 5.26 6.30 7.28
CA GLU A 52 3.83 6.53 7.51
C GLU A 52 3.15 7.13 6.27
N LEU A 53 3.78 8.12 5.64
CA LEU A 53 3.26 8.74 4.42
C LEU A 53 3.16 7.74 3.26
N MET A 54 4.17 6.89 3.09
CA MET A 54 4.16 5.84 2.05
C MET A 54 3.03 4.83 2.30
N CYS A 55 2.86 4.36 3.53
CA CYS A 55 1.78 3.44 3.90
C CYS A 55 0.40 4.06 3.71
N VAL A 56 0.19 5.29 4.18
CA VAL A 56 -1.10 5.99 4.07
C VAL A 56 -1.45 6.23 2.60
N LYS A 57 -0.50 6.67 1.77
CA LYS A 57 -0.71 6.86 0.32
C LYS A 57 -1.15 5.56 -0.36
N GLU A 58 -0.52 4.43 0.01
CA GLU A 58 -0.83 3.12 -0.52
C GLU A 58 -2.21 2.62 -0.07
N TRP A 59 -2.51 2.68 1.23
CA TRP A 59 -3.80 2.25 1.79
C TRP A 59 -4.97 3.05 1.24
N ILE A 60 -4.78 4.35 1.03
CA ILE A 60 -5.74 5.21 0.35
C ILE A 60 -5.99 4.75 -1.10
N ARG A 61 -4.93 4.35 -1.83
CA ARG A 61 -5.04 3.87 -3.22
C ARG A 61 -5.81 2.56 -3.29
N GLU A 62 -5.54 1.64 -2.37
CA GLU A 62 -6.20 0.34 -2.27
C GLU A 62 -7.60 0.42 -1.64
N GLY A 63 -8.05 1.62 -1.22
CA GLY A 63 -9.38 1.84 -0.64
C GLY A 63 -9.52 1.34 0.81
N LEU A 64 -8.41 1.11 1.52
CA LEU A 64 -8.41 0.75 2.94
C LEU A 64 -8.67 1.97 3.85
N LEU A 65 -8.42 3.17 3.35
CA LEU A 65 -8.66 4.43 4.06
C LEU A 65 -9.47 5.40 3.19
N GLU A 66 -10.55 5.92 3.76
CA GLU A 66 -11.37 6.97 3.13
C GLU A 66 -10.75 8.35 3.38
N ILE A 67 -10.49 9.09 2.31
CA ILE A 67 -10.06 10.48 2.43
C ILE A 67 -11.27 11.39 2.44
N VAL A 68 -11.25 12.42 3.29
CA VAL A 68 -12.21 13.51 3.22
C VAL A 68 -12.24 14.07 1.77
N PRO A 69 -13.43 14.22 1.15
CA PRO A 69 -13.54 14.53 -0.28
C PRO A 69 -12.77 15.78 -0.74
N ALA A 70 -12.53 16.74 0.16
CA ALA A 70 -11.73 17.94 -0.09
C ALA A 70 -10.24 17.67 -0.40
N LEU A 71 -9.70 16.53 0.05
CA LEU A 71 -8.27 16.20 -0.09
C LEU A 71 -7.98 15.29 -1.30
N LYS A 72 -9.02 14.66 -1.88
CA LYS A 72 -8.90 13.68 -2.97
C LYS A 72 -8.22 14.27 -4.22
N LYS A 73 -8.43 15.55 -4.51
CA LYS A 73 -7.82 16.22 -5.68
C LYS A 73 -6.32 16.51 -5.53
N LYS A 74 -5.77 16.54 -4.31
CA LYS A 74 -4.36 16.90 -4.05
C LYS A 74 -3.41 15.70 -4.01
N PHE A 75 -3.90 14.52 -3.65
CA PHE A 75 -3.06 13.33 -3.44
C PHE A 75 -2.87 12.44 -4.67
N PHE A 76 -3.79 12.47 -5.64
CA PHE A 76 -3.77 11.59 -6.82
C PHE A 76 -3.36 12.28 -8.13
N ALA A 77 -2.98 13.56 -8.07
CA ALA A 77 -2.66 14.38 -9.25
C ALA A 77 -1.15 14.50 -9.54
N ALA A 78 -0.30 13.65 -8.96
CA ALA A 78 1.15 13.67 -9.12
C ALA A 78 1.69 12.31 -9.56
#